data_AF-A0A930AFN1-F1
#
_entry.id   AF-A0A930AFN1-F1
#
_cell.length_a   1.000
_cell.length_b   1.000
_cell.length_c   1.000
_cell.angle_alpha   90.00
_cell.angle_beta   90.00
_cell.angle_gamma   90.00
#
_symmetry.space_group_name_H-M   'P 1'
#
loop_
_entity.id
_entity.type
_entity.pdbx_description
1 polymer ?
#
loop_
_entity_poly.entity_id
_entity_poly.type
_entity_poly.pdbx_seq_one_letter_code
_entity_poly.pdbx_strand_id
1 'polypeptide(L)' 'EIDASRQLKKFENQKLSLSNGIELIVPNNVYQDAESVEFIQNDNGTYSILIKNIEDIQSK' A
#
# COMPACT_ATOMS: atom_id res chain seq x y z
N GLU A 1 -9.14 27.76 16.14
CA GLU A 1 -8.56 27.23 14.89
C GLU A 1 -7.92 25.86 15.13
N ILE A 2 -8.71 24.90 15.61
CA ILE A 2 -8.20 23.63 16.13
C ILE A 2 -8.46 22.54 15.09
N ASP A 3 -7.38 21.85 14.71
CA ASP A 3 -7.35 20.44 14.29
C ASP A 3 -7.52 20.04 12.81
N ALA A 4 -7.48 20.95 11.83
CA ALA A 4 -7.43 20.51 10.42
C ALA A 4 -6.13 19.74 10.09
N SER A 5 -5.02 20.09 10.73
CA SER A 5 -3.70 19.50 10.47
C SER A 5 -3.50 18.08 11.00
N ARG A 6 -4.30 17.63 11.99
CA ARG A 6 -4.27 16.22 12.45
C ARG A 6 -5.08 15.29 11.55
N GLN A 7 -6.06 15.82 10.83
CA GLN A 7 -6.89 15.02 9.92
C GLN A 7 -6.18 14.72 8.61
N LEU A 8 -5.33 15.62 8.09
CA LEU A 8 -4.56 15.34 6.87
C LEU A 8 -3.56 14.17 7.04
N LYS A 9 -2.93 14.01 8.21
CA LYS A 9 -1.95 12.95 8.45
C LYS A 9 -2.51 11.53 8.40
N LYS A 10 -3.83 11.36 8.58
CA LYS A 10 -4.47 10.03 8.57
C LYS A 10 -4.69 9.47 7.16
N PHE A 11 -4.46 10.26 6.11
CA PHE A 11 -4.64 9.83 4.72
C PHE A 11 -3.33 9.57 3.98
N GLU A 12 -2.16 9.68 4.64
CA GLU A 12 -0.89 9.57 3.95
C GLU A 12 -0.46 8.14 3.65
N ASN A 13 -0.94 7.15 4.43
CA ASN A 13 -0.56 5.75 4.25
C ASN A 13 -1.79 4.85 4.35
N GLN A 14 -1.88 3.91 3.41
CA GLN A 14 -2.91 2.88 3.37
C GLN A 14 -2.36 1.57 3.93
N LYS A 15 -3.03 1.05 4.95
CA LYS A 15 -2.73 -0.26 5.52
C LYS A 15 -3.52 -1.34 4.77
N LEU A 16 -2.81 -2.30 4.20
CA LEU A 16 -3.35 -3.46 3.51
C LEU A 16 -3.07 -4.70 4.36
N SER A 17 -4.13 -5.40 4.76
CA SER A 17 -4.05 -6.69 5.45
C SER A 17 -4.43 -7.79 4.47
N LEU A 18 -3.49 -8.69 4.17
CA LEU A 18 -3.69 -9.79 3.25
C LEU A 18 -4.20 -11.03 3.99
N SER A 19 -4.98 -11.85 3.30
CA SER A 19 -5.61 -13.05 3.86
C SER A 19 -4.63 -14.13 4.35
N ASN A 20 -3.38 -14.08 3.88
CA ASN A 20 -2.30 -14.95 4.30
C ASN A 20 -1.55 -14.44 5.55
N GLY A 21 -2.01 -13.35 6.17
CA GLY A 21 -1.41 -12.78 7.38
C GLY A 21 -0.31 -11.75 7.14
N ILE A 22 -0.02 -11.39 5.89
CA ILE A 22 0.93 -10.32 5.57
C ILE A 22 0.24 -8.97 5.79
N GLU A 23 0.93 -8.03 6.43
CA GLU A 23 0.50 -6.64 6.55
C GLU A 23 1.47 -5.73 5.80
N LEU A 24 0.93 -4.89 4.92
CA LEU A 24 1.69 -3.91 4.15
C LEU A 24 1.17 -2.51 4.44
N ILE A 25 2.07 -1.56 4.65
CA ILE A 25 1.74 -0.15 4.77
C ILE A 25 2.28 0.53 3.51
N VAL A 26 1.37 0.99 2.65
CA VAL A 26 1.71 1.63 1.39
C VAL A 26 1.37 3.11 1.48
N PRO A 27 2.33 4.02 1.30
CA PRO A 27 2.05 5.43 1.13
C PRO A 27 1.01 5.69 0.04
N ASN A 28 0.07 6.60 0.25
CA ASN A 28 -1.04 6.83 -0.70
C ASN A 28 -0.54 7.28 -2.08
N ASN A 29 0.58 8.02 -2.14
CA ASN A 29 1.24 8.39 -3.39
C ASN A 29 1.73 7.17 -4.20
N VAL A 30 2.23 6.13 -3.52
CA VAL A 30 2.68 4.87 -4.12
C VAL A 30 1.49 3.97 -4.44
N TYR A 31 0.45 3.98 -3.59
CA TYR A 31 -0.76 3.19 -3.81
C TYR A 31 -1.50 3.60 -5.09
N GLN A 32 -1.51 4.89 -5.40
CA GLN A 32 -2.11 5.42 -6.63
C GLN A 32 -1.20 5.27 -7.86
N ASP A 33 0.05 4.85 -7.67
CA ASP A 33 1.04 4.73 -8.73
C ASP A 33 1.18 3.29 -9.21
N ALA A 34 0.57 3.01 -10.37
CA ALA A 34 0.62 1.69 -11.00
C ALA A 34 2.03 1.29 -11.45
N GLU A 35 2.97 2.23 -11.59
CA GLU A 35 4.37 1.95 -11.89
C GLU A 35 5.13 1.39 -10.69
N SER A 36 4.71 1.74 -9.47
CA SER A 36 5.32 1.27 -8.22
C SER A 36 4.57 0.09 -7.61
N VAL A 37 3.23 0.09 -7.62
CA VAL A 37 2.42 -1.01 -7.07
C VAL A 37 1.28 -1.37 -8.01
N GLU A 38 1.19 -2.66 -8.33
CA GLU A 38 0.16 -3.21 -9.21
C GLU A 38 -0.66 -4.28 -8.50
N PHE A 39 -1.98 -4.16 -8.58
CA PHE A 39 -2.93 -5.11 -8.01
C PHE A 39 -3.54 -5.93 -9.13
N ILE A 40 -3.26 -7.23 -9.11
CA ILE A 40 -3.77 -8.19 -10.09
C ILE A 40 -4.84 -9.04 -9.42
N GLN A 41 -6.04 -9.03 -9.99
CA GLN A 41 -7.09 -9.96 -9.64
C GLN A 41 -7.03 -11.14 -10.60
N ASN A 42 -6.83 -12.34 -10.07
CA ASN A 42 -6.78 -13.55 -10.87
C ASN A 42 -8.21 -14.08 -11.12
N ASP A 43 -8.42 -14.80 -12.22
CA ASP A 43 -9.71 -15.43 -12.57
C ASP A 43 -10.24 -16.40 -11.51
N ASN A 44 -9.37 -16.95 -10.67
CA ASN A 44 -9.75 -17.82 -9.55
C ASN A 44 -10.22 -17.05 -8.30
N GLY A 45 -10.29 -15.72 -8.35
CA GLY A 45 -10.73 -14.86 -7.25
C GLY A 45 -9.65 -14.49 -6.24
N THR A 46 -8.39 -14.88 -6.44
CA THR A 46 -7.28 -14.44 -5.58
C THR A 46 -6.70 -13.11 -6.04
N TYR A 47 -6.12 -12.37 -5.10
CA TYR A 47 -5.38 -11.13 -5.39
C TYR A 47 -3.88 -11.38 -5.34
N SER A 48 -3.16 -10.80 -6.28
CA SER A 48 -1.70 -10.72 -6.31
C SER A 48 -1.29 -9.25 -6.29
N ILE A 49 -0.26 -8.92 -5.51
CA ILE A 49 0.31 -7.58 -5.44
C ILE A 49 1.73 -7.65 -5.99
N LEU A 50 2.04 -6.82 -6.98
CA LEU A 50 3.38 -6.65 -7.53
C LEU A 50 3.93 -5.30 -7.06
N ILE A 51 5.09 -5.33 -6.40
CA ILE A 51 5.82 -4.13 -6.01
C ILE A 51 7.00 -4.01 -6.98
N LYS A 52 7.09 -2.88 -7.67
CA LYS A 52 8.05 -2.60 -8.74
C LYS A 52 8.99 -1.47 -8.32
N ASN A 53 10.14 -1.37 -8.99
CA ASN A 53 11.11 -0.27 -8.82
C ASN A 53 11.64 -0.10 -7.38
N ILE A 54 11.90 -1.19 -6.67
CA ILE A 54 12.48 -1.17 -5.31
C ILE A 54 14.00 -1.24 -5.38
N GLU A 55 14.67 -0.24 -4.79
CA GLU A 55 16.14 -0.18 -4.75
C GLU A 55 16.74 -1.11 -3.69
N ASP A 56 16.07 -1.25 -2.55
CA ASP A 56 16.55 -2.05 -1.43
C ASP A 56 15.40 -2.63 -0.59
N ILE A 57 15.58 -3.85 -0.09
CA ILE A 57 14.62 -4.55 0.78
C ILE A 57 15.30 -4.82 2.13
N GLN A 58 14.92 -4.06 3.15
CA GLN A 58 15.36 -4.30 4.52
C GLN A 58 14.37 -5.20 5.26
N SER A 59 14.86 -6.36 5.73
CA SER A 59 14.17 -7.17 6.74
C SER A 59 14.69 -6.77 8.11
N LYS A 60 13.78 -6.52 9.06
CA LYS A 60 14.13 -6.24 10.45
C LYS A 60 14.17 -7.51 11.30
#